data_AF-A0A1F7PQB3-F1
#
_entry.id   AF-A0A1F7PQB3-F1
#
_cell.length_a   1.000
_cell.length_b   1.000
_cell.length_c   1.000
_cell.angle_alpha   90.00
_cell.angle_beta   90.00
_cell.angle_gamma   90.00
#
_symmetry.space_group_name_H-M   'P 1'
#
loop_
_entity.id
_entity.type
_entity.pdbx_description
1 polymer ?
#
loop_
_entity_poly.entity_id
_entity_poly.type
_entity_poly.pdbx_seq_one_letter_code
_entity_poly.pdbx_strand_id
1 'polypeptide(L)' 'MTSAAGVPRKAGLEVDRFSGAAYASMGIPTDPFTPVFALSRAAGWAAHLLESHGHNRLIRPRAEYTGALDARYAPFDQR' A
#
# COMPACT_ATOMS: atom_id res chain seq x y z
N MET A 1 -9.52 -22.30 -31.79
CA MET A 1 -9.68 -21.31 -30.72
C MET A 1 -9.68 -22.05 -29.39
N THR A 2 -8.51 -22.36 -28.85
CA THR A 2 -8.38 -23.14 -27.61
C THR A 2 -8.06 -22.19 -26.48
N SER A 3 -8.97 -22.14 -25.51
CA SER A 3 -8.88 -21.37 -24.27
C SER A 3 -7.57 -21.69 -23.53
N ALA A 4 -6.74 -20.66 -23.31
CA ALA A 4 -5.55 -20.78 -22.48
C ALA A 4 -6.01 -20.90 -21.02
N ALA A 5 -5.97 -22.13 -20.51
CA ALA A 5 -6.12 -22.40 -19.08
C ALA A 5 -5.08 -21.56 -18.31
N GLY A 6 -5.58 -20.62 -17.50
CA GLY A 6 -4.75 -19.73 -16.69
C GLY A 6 -3.88 -20.53 -15.73
N VAL A 7 -2.56 -20.28 -15.77
CA VAL A 7 -1.61 -20.82 -14.81
C VAL A 7 -2.07 -20.45 -13.39
N PRO A 8 -2.17 -21.40 -12.45
CA PRO A 8 -2.55 -21.08 -11.08
C PRO A 8 -1.53 -20.11 -10.49
N ARG A 9 -2.01 -18.96 -9.98
CA ARG A 9 -1.13 -17.97 -9.35
C ARG A 9 -0.49 -18.60 -8.13
N LYS A 10 0.85 -18.60 -8.10
CA LYS A 10 1.61 -19.04 -6.93
C LYS A 10 1.41 -18.02 -5.80
N ALA A 11 0.48 -18.30 -4.90
CA ALA A 11 0.36 -17.55 -3.65
C ALA A 11 1.56 -17.94 -2.77
N GLY A 12 2.53 -17.03 -2.66
CA GLY A 12 3.59 -17.15 -1.67
C GLY A 12 3.01 -17.11 -0.26
N LEU A 13 3.70 -17.72 0.69
CA LEU A 13 3.28 -17.66 2.09
C LEU A 13 3.64 -16.28 2.65
N GLU A 14 2.62 -15.49 2.97
CA GLU A 14 2.78 -14.12 3.48
C GLU A 14 3.20 -14.13 4.96
N VAL A 15 4.10 -13.21 5.34
CA VAL A 15 4.58 -13.07 6.72
C VAL A 15 3.43 -12.74 7.69
N ASP A 16 2.39 -12.06 7.20
CA ASP A 16 1.21 -11.68 7.98
C ASP A 16 0.42 -12.88 8.50
N ARG A 17 0.50 -14.02 7.80
CA ARG A 17 -0.12 -15.27 8.24
C ARG A 17 0.56 -15.83 9.48
N PHE A 18 1.88 -15.67 9.59
CA PHE A 18 2.65 -16.16 10.74
C PHE A 18 2.71 -15.16 11.88
N SER A 19 2.83 -13.85 11.56
CA SER A 19 2.91 -12.81 12.57
C SER A 19 1.61 -12.72 13.39
N GLY A 20 0.44 -12.89 12.76
CA GLY A 20 -0.84 -12.96 13.48
C GLY A 20 -0.92 -14.13 14.47
N ALA A 21 -0.45 -15.31 14.07
CA ALA A 21 -0.38 -16.47 14.96
C ALA A 21 0.61 -16.26 16.12
N ALA A 22 1.75 -15.60 15.86
CA ALA A 22 2.74 -15.26 16.87
C ALA A 22 2.23 -14.19 17.85
N TYR A 23 1.52 -13.16 17.38
CA TYR A 23 0.92 -12.15 18.26
C TYR A 23 -0.19 -12.76 19.13
N ALA A 24 -0.99 -13.67 18.58
CA ALA A 24 -1.99 -14.41 19.33
C ALA A 24 -1.36 -15.31 20.41
N SER A 25 -0.24 -15.99 20.11
CA SER A 25 0.47 -16.81 21.11
C SER A 25 1.11 -15.98 22.23
N MET A 26 1.45 -14.72 21.95
CA MET A 26 1.95 -13.75 22.94
C MET A 26 0.84 -13.04 23.73
N GLY A 27 -0.44 -13.34 23.47
CA GLY A 27 -1.57 -12.73 24.16
C GLY A 27 -1.82 -11.26 23.79
N ILE A 28 -1.27 -10.81 22.66
CA ILE A 28 -1.47 -9.45 22.16
C ILE A 28 -2.87 -9.38 21.51
N PRO A 29 -3.76 -8.47 21.93
CA PRO A 29 -5.05 -8.27 21.27
C PRO A 29 -4.87 -7.91 19.79
N THR A 30 -5.88 -8.17 18.96
CA THR A 30 -5.81 -7.90 17.51
C THR A 30 -5.74 -6.40 17.17
N ASP A 31 -6.32 -5.55 18.01
CA ASP A 31 -6.39 -4.10 17.80
C ASP A 31 -5.00 -3.43 17.71
N PRO A 32 -4.00 -3.75 18.56
CA PRO A 32 -2.66 -3.17 18.46
C PRO A 32 -1.73 -3.78 17.39
N PHE A 33 -2.20 -4.65 16.49
CA PHE A 33 -1.30 -5.25 15.47
C PHE A 33 -0.63 -4.19 14.58
N THR A 34 -1.38 -3.17 14.14
CA THR A 34 -0.84 -2.08 13.32
C THR A 34 0.18 -1.21 14.07
N PRO A 35 -0.07 -0.77 15.32
CA PRO A 35 0.95 -0.14 16.15
C PRO A 35 2.24 -0.96 16.34
N VAL A 36 2.12 -2.26 16.63
CA VAL A 36 3.29 -3.16 16.80
C VAL A 36 4.11 -3.25 15.52
N PHE A 37 3.44 -3.38 14.37
CA PHE A 37 4.09 -3.35 13.07
C PHE A 37 4.81 -2.02 12.81
N ALA A 38 4.15 -0.88 13.09
CA ALA A 38 4.72 0.45 12.89
C ALA A 38 6.00 0.67 13.73
N LEU A 39 6.02 0.20 14.98
CA LEU A 39 7.20 0.25 15.85
C LEU A 39 8.39 -0.51 15.24
N SER A 40 8.15 -1.71 14.71
CA SER A 40 9.18 -2.48 14.00
C SER A 40 9.69 -1.77 12.75
N ARG A 41 8.80 -1.09 11.99
CA ARG A 41 9.16 -0.39 10.75
C ARG A 41 9.82 0.98 10.97
N ALA A 42 9.65 1.60 12.12
CA ALA A 42 10.16 2.94 12.42
C ALA A 42 11.68 3.09 12.16
N ALA A 43 12.48 2.10 12.57
CA ALA A 43 13.93 2.11 12.32
C ALA A 43 14.28 2.06 10.82
N GLY A 44 13.53 1.27 10.03
CA GLY A 44 13.71 1.18 8.59
C GLY A 44 13.32 2.48 7.87
N TRP A 45 12.22 3.11 8.29
CA TRP A 45 11.82 4.42 7.75
C TRP A 45 12.85 5.50 8.06
N ALA A 46 13.40 5.52 9.29
CA ALA A 46 14.46 6.45 9.66
C ALA A 46 15.73 6.23 8.81
N ALA A 47 16.14 4.97 8.60
CA ALA A 47 17.28 4.65 7.76
C ALA A 47 17.10 5.14 6.31
N HIS A 48 15.94 4.85 5.68
CA HIS A 48 15.65 5.30 4.32
C HIS A 48 15.54 6.83 4.21
N LEU A 49 15.03 7.50 5.26
CA LEU A 49 14.98 8.95 5.30
C LEU A 49 16.39 9.56 5.29
N LEU A 50 17.29 9.02 6.13
CA LEU A 50 18.69 9.46 6.18
C LEU A 50 19.42 9.20 4.86
N GLU A 51 19.21 8.02 4.26
CA GLU A 51 19.77 7.67 2.95
C GLU A 51 19.28 8.63 1.85
N SER A 52 17.97 8.90 1.83
CA SER A 52 17.37 9.85 0.89
C SER A 52 17.87 11.28 1.12
N HIS A 53 18.11 11.68 2.36
CA HIS A 53 18.65 13.01 2.68
C HIS A 53 20.08 13.21 2.14
N GLY A 54 20.89 12.14 2.06
CA GLY A 54 22.25 12.21 1.48
C GLY A 54 22.26 12.61 0.00
N HIS A 55 21.22 12.23 -0.76
CA HIS A 55 21.04 12.57 -2.18
C HIS A 55 19.62 13.06 -2.44
N ASN A 56 19.21 14.10 -1.72
CA ASN A 56 17.81 14.49 -1.66
C ASN A 56 17.25 14.93 -3.01
N ARG A 57 16.17 14.28 -3.46
CA ARG A 57 15.45 14.60 -4.68
C ARG A 57 13.95 14.60 -4.42
N LEU A 58 13.27 15.65 -4.85
CA LEU A 58 11.82 15.74 -4.77
C LEU A 58 11.16 14.61 -5.59
N ILE A 59 10.39 13.76 -4.92
CA ILE A 59 9.57 12.73 -5.56
C ILE A 59 8.28 13.38 -6.06
N ARG A 60 8.22 13.69 -7.36
CA ARG A 60 7.05 14.28 -8.02
C ARG A 60 6.65 13.46 -9.25
N PRO A 61 5.87 12.37 -9.09
CA PRO A 61 5.37 11.61 -10.22
C PRO A 61 4.40 12.47 -11.07
N ARG A 62 4.30 12.15 -12.35
CA ARG A 62 3.28 12.71 -13.25
C ARG A 62 2.17 11.69 -13.42
N ALA A 63 0.94 12.17 -13.51
CA ALA A 63 -0.21 11.39 -13.91
C ALA A 63 -0.64 11.81 -15.31
N GLU A 64 -1.17 10.86 -16.08
CA GLU A 64 -1.84 11.12 -17.35
C GLU A 64 -3.32 11.39 -17.08
N TYR A 65 -3.83 12.51 -17.58
CA TYR A 65 -5.25 12.85 -17.46
C TYR A 65 -6.04 12.22 -18.61
N THR A 66 -7.01 11.37 -18.29
CA THR A 66 -7.88 10.67 -19.25
C THR A 66 -9.35 11.08 -19.14
N GLY A 67 -9.65 12.11 -18.35
CA GLY A 67 -11.01 12.63 -18.18
C GLY A 67 -11.46 13.52 -19.35
N ALA A 68 -12.75 13.86 -19.35
CA ALA A 68 -13.29 14.83 -20.30
C ALA A 68 -12.79 16.24 -19.98
N LEU A 69 -12.17 16.89 -20.97
CA LEU A 69 -11.82 18.31 -20.90
C LEU A 69 -13.09 19.16 -21.09
N ASP A 70 -13.08 20.38 -20.53
CA ASP A 70 -14.13 21.39 -20.75
C ASP A 70 -15.55 21.01 -20.30
N ALA A 71 -15.67 20.24 -19.21
CA ALA A 71 -16.96 19.97 -18.58
C ALA A 71 -17.65 21.28 -18.19
N ARG A 72 -18.78 21.59 -18.84
CA ARG A 72 -19.59 22.76 -18.49
C ARG A 72 -20.25 22.51 -17.14
N TYR A 73 -20.14 23.49 -16.25
CA TYR A 73 -20.84 23.47 -14.98
C TYR A 73 -22.36 23.48 -15.21
N ALA A 74 -23.06 22.45 -14.72
CA ALA A 74 -24.51 22.44 -14.62
C ALA A 74 -24.94 22.99 -13.24
N PRO A 75 -25.82 24.01 -13.19
CA PRO A 75 -26.44 24.47 -11.95
C PRO A 75 -27.07 23.31 -11.20
N PHE A 76 -27.08 23.40 -9.86
CA PHE A 76 -27.54 22.31 -9.00
C PHE A 76 -28.94 21.79 -9.37
N ASP A 77 -29.83 22.69 -9.77
CA ASP A 77 -31.21 22.39 -10.16
C ASP A 77 -31.35 21.67 -11.52
N GLN A 78 -30.25 21.46 -12.25
CA GLN A 78 -30.21 20.88 -13.62
C GLN A 78 -29.23 19.70 -13.74
N ARG A 79 -28.81 19.10 -12.61
CA ARG A 79 -27.93 17.93 -12.58
C ARG A 79 -28.68 16.61 -12.75
#